data_AF-A0A955PCK4-F1
#
_entry.id   AF-A0A955PCK4-F1
#
_cell.length_a   1.000
_cell.length_b   1.000
_cell.length_c   1.000
_cell.angle_alpha   90.00
_cell.angle_beta   90.00
_cell.angle_gamma   90.00
#
_symmetry.space_group_name_H-M   'P 1'
#
loop_
_entity.id
_entity.type
_entity.pdbx_description
1 polymer ?
#
loop_
_entity_poly.entity_id
_entity_poly.type
_entity_poly.pdbx_seq_one_letter_code
_entity_poly.pdbx_strand_id
1 'polypeptide(L)' 'GAEIAAQVNDRGFDDLDAPIRRLNGAHSPTPYSPPLEAAVVPQPDRIAQEIRDLMAE' A
#
# COMPACT_ATOMS: atom_id res chain seq x y z
N GLY A 1 6.04 -0.31 -6.17
CA GLY A 1 5.50 0.68 -5.22
C GLY A 1 6.36 1.93 -5.17
N ALA A 2 7.61 1.83 -4.69
CA ALA A 2 8.49 2.99 -4.51
C ALA A 2 8.69 3.83 -5.78
N GLU A 3 9.12 3.18 -6.86
CA GLU A 3 9.40 3.85 -8.14
C GLU A 3 8.16 4.57 -8.70
N ILE A 4 7.01 3.90 -8.67
CA ILE A 4 5.74 4.48 -9.14
C ILE A 4 5.39 5.72 -8.31
N ALA A 5 5.48 5.62 -6.98
CA ALA A 5 5.20 6.75 -6.10
C ALA A 5 6.15 7.93 -6.36
N ALA A 6 7.43 7.66 -6.61
CA ALA A 6 8.41 8.70 -6.95
C ALA A 6 8.08 9.37 -8.29
N GLN A 7 7.77 8.60 -9.34
CA GLN A 7 7.43 9.15 -10.65
C GLN A 7 6.14 9.97 -10.64
N VAL A 8 5.11 9.53 -9.89
CA VAL A 8 3.85 10.27 -9.76
C VAL A 8 4.10 11.56 -8.99
N ASN A 9 4.85 11.52 -7.89
CA ASN A 9 5.17 12.71 -7.12
C ASN A 9 6.05 13.70 -7.91
N ASP A 10 6.97 13.22 -8.75
CA ASP A 10 7.82 14.09 -9.59
C ASP A 10 7.02 14.82 -10.68
N ARG A 11 6.03 14.14 -11.27
CA ARG A 11 5.32 14.63 -12.47
C ARG A 11 3.96 15.27 -12.19
N GLY A 12 3.35 14.96 -11.05
CA GLY A 12 1.96 15.34 -10.75
C GLY A 12 1.75 15.73 -9.30
N PHE A 13 2.77 16.30 -8.64
CA PHE A 13 2.66 16.74 -7.25
C PHE A 13 1.43 17.63 -6.99
N ASP A 14 1.23 18.62 -7.86
CA ASP A 14 0.14 19.59 -7.72
C ASP A 14 -1.25 18.98 -8.02
N ASP A 15 -1.31 17.82 -8.67
CA ASP A 15 -2.55 17.11 -8.99
C ASP A 15 -2.97 16.11 -7.88
N LEU A 16 -2.14 15.91 -6.86
CA LEU A 16 -2.42 14.98 -5.77
C LEU A 16 -3.25 15.65 -4.66
N ASP A 17 -4.51 15.27 -4.54
CA ASP A 17 -5.38 15.71 -3.44
C ASP A 17 -5.02 15.07 -2.09
N ALA A 18 -4.23 13.98 -2.10
CA ALA A 18 -3.87 13.20 -0.92
C ALA A 18 -2.51 12.48 -1.10
N PRO A 19 -1.82 12.11 0.00
CA PRO A 19 -0.52 11.46 -0.09
C PRO A 19 -0.59 10.05 -0.68
N ILE A 20 0.41 9.68 -1.48
CA ILE A 20 0.50 8.33 -2.08
C ILE A 20 0.77 7.28 -1.00
N ARG A 21 -0.23 6.43 -0.72
CA ARG A 21 -0.11 5.27 0.17
C ARG A 21 0.47 4.07 -0.58
N ARG A 22 1.33 3.30 0.08
CA ARG A 22 1.93 2.06 -0.46
C ARG A 22 1.56 0.87 0.41
N LEU A 23 0.83 -0.08 -0.17
CA LEU A 23 0.50 -1.34 0.46
C LEU A 23 1.36 -2.44 -0.14
N ASN A 24 2.14 -3.10 0.71
CA ASN A 24 3.03 -4.19 0.33
C ASN A 24 3.02 -5.24 1.43
N GLY A 25 3.64 -6.39 1.13
CA GLY A 25 3.83 -7.41 2.13
C GLY A 25 4.66 -6.91 3.31
N ALA A 26 4.52 -7.57 4.46
CA ALA A 26 5.33 -7.29 5.62
C ALA A 26 6.82 -7.36 5.29
N HIS A 27 7.64 -6.56 5.95
CA HIS A 27 9.08 -6.53 5.74
C HIS A 27 9.76 -7.73 6.43
N SER A 28 9.49 -8.91 5.90
CA SER A 28 10.00 -10.19 6.37
C SER A 28 10.10 -11.18 5.21
N PRO A 29 10.92 -12.25 5.34
CA PRO A 29 10.83 -13.39 4.43
C PRO A 29 9.41 -13.97 4.42
N THR A 30 8.99 -14.53 3.29
CA THR A 30 7.69 -15.20 3.19
C THR A 30 7.71 -16.50 3.99
N PRO A 31 6.82 -16.67 4.98
CA PRO A 31 6.75 -17.88 5.79
C PRO A 31 6.00 -18.99 5.05
N TYR A 32 6.35 -20.25 5.36
CA TYR A 32 5.66 -21.43 4.80
C TYR A 32 4.28 -21.68 5.40
N SER A 33 4.08 -21.29 6.66
CA SER A 33 2.83 -21.55 7.38
C SER A 33 1.70 -20.72 6.78
N PRO A 34 0.58 -21.32 6.31
CA PRO A 34 -0.53 -20.60 5.71
C PRO A 34 -1.07 -19.40 6.53
N PRO A 35 -1.29 -19.51 7.86
CA PRO A 35 -1.73 -18.36 8.64
C PRO A 35 -0.68 -17.24 8.70
N LEU A 36 0.61 -17.57 8.67
CA LEU A 36 1.67 -16.56 8.65
C LEU A 36 1.83 -15.93 7.27
N GLU A 37 1.64 -16.71 6.20
CA GLU A 37 1.66 -16.18 4.83
C GLU A 37 0.53 -15.16 4.64
N ALA A 38 -0.68 -15.51 5.09
CA ALA A 38 -1.83 -14.60 5.05
C ALA A 38 -1.59 -13.30 5.84
N ALA A 39 -0.82 -13.34 6.93
CA ALA A 39 -0.45 -12.16 7.71
C ALA A 39 0.62 -11.29 7.01
N VAL A 40 1.47 -11.90 6.17
CA VAL A 40 2.51 -11.18 5.42
C VAL A 40 1.97 -10.60 4.11
N VAL A 41 1.05 -11.28 3.44
CA VAL A 41 0.47 -10.85 2.16
C VAL A 41 -0.63 -9.80 2.39
N PRO A 42 -0.64 -8.67 1.66
CA PRO A 42 -1.71 -7.68 1.76
C PRO A 42 -3.06 -8.29 1.34
N GLN A 43 -4.05 -8.17 2.22
CA GLN A 43 -5.39 -8.73 2.02
C GLN A 43 -6.36 -7.71 1.42
N PRO A 44 -7.38 -8.14 0.65
CA PRO A 44 -8.38 -7.26 0.06
C PRO A 44 -9.05 -6.31 1.06
N ASP A 45 -9.38 -6.81 2.26
CA ASP A 45 -10.03 -5.99 3.30
C ASP A 45 -9.13 -4.85 3.77
N ARG A 46 -7.83 -5.11 3.90
CA ARG A 46 -6.83 -4.08 4.23
C ARG A 46 -6.75 -3.03 3.13
N ILE A 47 -6.74 -3.46 1.86
CA ILE A 47 -6.72 -2.53 0.72
C ILE A 47 -7.98 -1.65 0.73
N ALA A 48 -9.15 -2.24 0.94
CA ALA A 48 -10.40 -1.50 1.01
C ALA A 48 -10.45 -0.52 2.18
N GLN A 49 -9.87 -0.87 3.33
CA GLN A 49 -9.78 0.01 4.49
C GLN A 49 -8.87 1.21 4.20
N GLU A 50 -7.68 0.97 3.67
CA GLU A 50 -6.69 2.02 3.38
C GLU A 50 -7.20 2.99 2.31
N ILE A 51 -7.98 2.52 1.32
CA ILE A 51 -8.65 3.41 0.37
C ILE A 51 -9.65 4.31 1.09
N ARG A 52 -10.46 3.75 1.99
CA ARG A 52 -11.46 4.52 2.76
C ARG A 52 -10.79 5.54 3.67
N ASP A 53 -9.70 5.16 4.33
CA ASP A 53 -8.94 6.05 5.20
C ASP A 53 -8.28 7.18 4.40
N LEU A 54 -7.74 6.88 3.20
CA LEU A 54 -7.16 7.90 2.32
C LEU A 54 -8.20 8.92 1.81
N MET A 55 -9.45 8.48 1.58
CA MET A 55 -10.54 9.38 1.16
C MET A 55 -11.13 10.23 2.29
N ALA A 56 -10.79 9.92 3.54
CA ALA A 56 -11.29 10.63 4.72
C ALA A 56 -10.29 11.65 5.29
N GLU A 57 -9.09 11.73 4.72
CA GLU A 57 -8.01 12.68 5.05
C GLU A 57 -8.29 14.06 4.42
#